data_AF-A0A523PDV9-F1
#
_entry.id   AF-A0A523PDV9-F1
#
_cell.length_a   1.000
_cell.length_b   1.000
_cell.length_c   1.000
_cell.angle_alpha   90.00
_cell.angle_beta   90.00
_cell.angle_gamma   90.00
#
_symmetry.space_group_name_H-M   'P 1'
#
loop_
_entity.id
_entity.type
_entity.pdbx_description
1 polymer ?
#
loop_
_entity_poly.entity_id
_entity_poly.type
_entity_poly.pdbx_seq_one_letter_code
_entity_poly.pdbx_strand_id
1 'polypeptide(L)'
;MQSSIRTDRPAGLRALLLIALWPAFAVAQEEAAAAVARLEAARVEAGRELVAPLESLVEWCQANRLYRERDRVYGAIVSLAPEHRAARRALRHHRLRGEWVPSEAYRVPRNRTPEKLPEFNESYDAVVGGYRGTVLRILFEERKHLRPEDRDDALRGLLAFDPDDAAVRGALGEAQWHGRWLLRESVATLNGRAALALIARTSLAITPEPESSAPTDEERSLGLLWSSVLETPRVRVLGTVGSDEVGGTAKVTHAIGEYFRNVFRRSQPSRDDFRILLLGDNVQRERLLGALGLPLEEAQLVRTAAGGWLGSDNLLGEWSPDPRRRLDGAARQTLGTLLIDAYGIDARHGWAWEGIGLYLVYNMIGTRMTYFIERSSYLKPRNQTLWTQLQAPGANWIEEGRAMLTSEGGPHLEFLVGRNVASMRDEDILFAYVVAAYLLEGRPTETPDLLARLGAGEHPADAFNAALGASLPQIDARIRRWLEEIRIEGESPLR
;
A
#
# COMPACT_ATOMS: atom_id res chain seq x y z
N MET A 1 -14.36 -5.40 -28.27
CA MET A 1 -13.71 -5.59 -29.60
C MET A 1 -12.23 -5.97 -29.41
N GLN A 2 -11.93 -7.25 -29.16
CA GLN A 2 -10.55 -7.74 -29.00
C GLN A 2 -10.01 -8.22 -30.35
N SER A 3 -9.19 -7.38 -30.99
CA SER A 3 -8.37 -7.80 -32.13
C SER A 3 -7.30 -8.77 -31.64
N SER A 4 -7.59 -10.07 -31.77
CA SER A 4 -6.65 -11.17 -31.54
C SER A 4 -5.59 -11.16 -32.65
N ILE A 5 -4.58 -10.30 -32.52
CA ILE A 5 -3.33 -10.43 -33.28
C ILE A 5 -2.56 -11.60 -32.66
N ARG A 6 -2.78 -12.81 -33.18
CA ARG A 6 -1.87 -13.95 -32.93
C ARG A 6 -0.53 -13.61 -33.57
N THR A 7 0.38 -13.01 -32.80
CA THR A 7 1.79 -12.95 -33.19
C THR A 7 2.40 -14.32 -32.92
N ASP A 8 2.50 -15.16 -33.94
CA ASP A 8 3.37 -16.34 -33.94
C ASP A 8 4.83 -15.85 -33.87
N ARG A 9 5.29 -15.48 -32.67
CA ARG A 9 6.71 -15.20 -32.44
C ARG A 9 7.45 -16.54 -32.44
N PRO A 10 8.48 -16.72 -33.28
CA PRO A 10 9.18 -18.00 -33.40
C PRO A 10 9.82 -18.36 -32.06
N ALA A 11 9.56 -19.58 -31.57
CA ALA A 11 10.03 -20.08 -30.28
C ALA A 11 11.57 -19.95 -30.10
N GLY A 12 12.34 -19.94 -31.20
CA GLY A 12 13.79 -19.74 -31.17
C GLY A 12 14.24 -18.36 -30.69
N LEU A 13 13.43 -17.30 -30.85
CA LEU A 13 13.82 -15.94 -30.47
C LEU A 13 13.77 -15.73 -28.95
N ARG A 14 12.89 -16.46 -28.23
CA ARG A 14 12.85 -16.44 -26.75
C ARG A 14 14.06 -17.14 -26.13
N ALA A 15 14.49 -18.26 -26.70
CA ALA A 15 15.65 -18.99 -26.21
C ALA A 15 16.95 -18.19 -26.37
N LEU A 16 17.12 -17.50 -27.51
CA LEU A 16 18.29 -16.64 -27.75
C LEU A 16 18.32 -15.41 -26.81
N LEU A 17 17.16 -14.80 -26.51
CA LEU A 17 17.07 -13.70 -25.55
C LEU A 17 17.41 -14.14 -24.12
N LEU A 18 16.98 -15.33 -23.69
CA LEU A 18 17.32 -15.87 -22.37
C LEU A 18 18.83 -16.14 -22.22
N ILE A 19 19.47 -16.66 -23.28
CA ILE A 19 20.92 -16.90 -23.29
C ILE A 19 21.69 -15.57 -23.27
N ALA A 20 21.22 -14.54 -23.97
CA ALA A 20 21.87 -13.23 -24.01
C ALA A 20 21.74 -12.43 -22.69
N LEU A 21 20.69 -12.67 -21.89
CA LEU A 21 20.47 -11.98 -20.60
C LEU A 21 21.17 -12.67 -19.41
N TRP A 22 21.53 -13.95 -19.54
CA TRP A 22 22.20 -14.70 -18.48
C TRP A 22 23.51 -14.08 -17.97
N PRO A 23 24.43 -13.57 -18.83
CA PRO A 23 25.67 -12.96 -18.36
C PRO A 23 25.42 -11.71 -17.49
N ALA A 24 24.45 -10.87 -17.85
CA ALA A 24 24.13 -9.67 -17.08
C ALA A 24 23.58 -10.02 -15.68
N PHE A 25 22.76 -11.06 -15.59
CA PHE A 25 22.25 -11.56 -14.32
C PHE A 25 23.37 -12.14 -13.44
N ALA A 26 24.27 -12.93 -14.03
CA ALA A 26 25.43 -13.50 -13.31
C ALA A 26 26.36 -12.39 -12.76
N VAL A 27 26.64 -11.35 -13.55
CA VAL A 27 27.42 -10.18 -13.11
C VAL A 27 26.72 -9.46 -11.96
N ALA A 28 25.41 -9.20 -12.05
CA ALA A 28 24.66 -8.55 -10.99
C ALA A 28 24.65 -9.35 -9.67
N GLN A 29 24.56 -10.68 -9.75
CA GLN A 29 24.66 -11.55 -8.58
C GLN A 29 26.05 -11.54 -7.95
N GLU A 30 27.11 -11.55 -8.76
CA GLU A 30 28.49 -11.47 -8.29
C GLU A 30 28.78 -10.12 -7.62
N GLU A 31 28.33 -9.02 -8.21
CA GLU A 31 28.44 -7.67 -7.62
C GLU A 31 27.71 -7.57 -6.28
N ALA A 32 26.49 -8.14 -6.19
CA ALA A 32 25.73 -8.17 -4.95
C ALA A 32 26.44 -8.98 -3.85
N ALA A 33 26.96 -10.17 -4.19
CA ALA A 33 27.72 -10.99 -3.26
C ALA A 33 29.00 -10.27 -2.78
N ALA A 34 29.70 -9.58 -3.70
CA ALA A 34 30.88 -8.80 -3.37
C ALA A 34 30.55 -7.60 -2.46
N ALA A 35 29.42 -6.93 -2.67
CA ALA A 35 28.93 -5.85 -1.82
C ALA A 35 28.63 -6.33 -0.40
N VAL A 36 27.94 -7.48 -0.25
CA VAL A 36 27.70 -8.11 1.06
C VAL A 36 29.01 -8.47 1.74
N ALA A 37 29.97 -9.05 1.01
CA ALA A 37 31.28 -9.39 1.57
C ALA A 37 32.04 -8.15 2.07
N ARG A 38 32.01 -7.04 1.33
CA ARG A 38 32.61 -5.76 1.76
C ARG A 38 31.94 -5.20 3.01
N LEU A 39 30.61 -5.24 3.07
CA LEU A 39 29.85 -4.82 4.24
C LEU A 39 30.21 -5.65 5.47
N GLU A 40 30.23 -6.97 5.37
CA GLU A 40 30.58 -7.85 6.49
C GLU A 40 32.04 -7.68 6.92
N ALA A 41 32.98 -7.60 5.97
CA ALA A 41 34.39 -7.37 6.30
C ALA A 41 34.58 -6.06 7.08
N ALA A 42 33.92 -4.98 6.65
CA ALA A 42 34.00 -3.71 7.34
C ALA A 42 33.28 -3.71 8.70
N ARG A 43 32.15 -4.42 8.84
CA ARG A 43 31.47 -4.61 10.13
C ARG A 43 32.36 -5.38 11.11
N VAL A 44 33.02 -6.44 10.65
CA VAL A 44 33.94 -7.22 11.48
C VAL A 44 35.13 -6.38 11.90
N GLU A 45 35.74 -5.65 10.97
CA GLU A 45 36.92 -4.84 11.26
C GLU A 45 36.60 -3.67 12.20
N ALA A 46 35.60 -2.86 11.88
CA ALA A 46 35.18 -1.76 12.74
C ALA A 46 34.64 -2.27 14.09
N GLY A 47 34.01 -3.45 14.10
CA GLY A 47 33.57 -4.11 15.32
C GLY A 47 34.72 -4.53 16.22
N ARG A 48 35.80 -5.07 15.65
CA ARG A 48 37.03 -5.45 16.36
C ARG A 48 37.69 -4.23 17.00
N GLU A 49 37.78 -3.11 16.28
CA GLU A 49 38.32 -1.85 16.79
C GLU A 49 37.47 -1.25 17.93
N LEU A 50 36.16 -1.51 17.92
CA LEU A 50 35.21 -0.97 18.90
C LEU A 50 35.24 -1.69 20.27
N VAL A 51 35.73 -2.94 20.35
CA VAL A 51 35.68 -3.72 21.60
C VAL A 51 36.43 -3.05 22.75
N ALA A 52 37.67 -2.61 22.56
CA ALA A 52 38.47 -2.03 23.64
C ALA A 52 37.91 -0.69 24.19
N PRO A 53 37.43 0.24 23.33
CA PRO A 53 36.66 1.40 23.81
C PRO A 53 35.42 1.04 24.63
N LEU A 54 34.66 0.01 24.22
CA LEU A 54 33.49 -0.46 24.99
C LEU A 54 33.89 -1.07 26.34
N GLU A 55 35.01 -1.80 26.41
CA GLU A 55 35.54 -2.30 27.69
C GLU A 55 35.91 -1.15 28.63
N SER A 56 36.53 -0.10 28.12
CA SER A 56 36.84 1.11 28.90
C SER A 56 35.56 1.79 29.42
N LEU A 57 34.52 1.84 28.60
CA LEU A 57 33.22 2.39 28.99
C LEU A 57 32.51 1.51 30.05
N VAL A 58 32.65 0.19 29.96
CA VAL A 58 32.19 -0.75 30.99
C VAL A 58 32.83 -0.47 32.35
N GLU A 59 34.14 -0.25 32.38
CA GLU A 59 34.86 0.09 33.61
C GLU A 59 34.37 1.41 34.19
N TRP A 60 34.16 2.41 33.33
CA TRP A 60 33.58 3.69 33.73
C TRP A 60 32.17 3.54 34.31
N CYS A 61 31.30 2.74 33.68
CA CYS A 61 29.95 2.43 34.20
C CYS A 61 30.01 1.73 35.55
N GLN A 62 30.97 0.81 35.73
CA GLN A 62 31.19 0.11 37.00
C GLN A 62 31.62 1.07 38.11
N ALA A 63 32.58 1.97 37.81
CA ALA A 63 33.06 2.99 38.75
C ALA A 63 31.94 3.97 39.16
N ASN A 64 31.09 4.35 38.19
CA ASN A 64 29.96 5.24 38.41
C ASN A 64 28.69 4.53 38.89
N ARG A 65 28.67 3.20 39.07
CA ARG A 65 27.50 2.42 39.53
C ARG A 65 26.28 2.45 38.59
N LEU A 66 26.51 2.58 37.28
CA LEU A 66 25.53 2.46 36.21
C LEU A 66 25.45 1.00 35.70
N TYR A 67 25.03 0.08 36.55
CA TYR A 67 25.10 -1.36 36.26
C TYR A 67 24.19 -1.82 35.11
N ARG A 68 23.03 -1.19 34.91
CA ARG A 68 22.16 -1.51 33.76
C ARG A 68 22.89 -1.19 32.46
N GLU A 69 23.50 -0.02 32.40
CA GLU A 69 24.21 0.44 31.21
C GLU A 69 25.49 -0.35 30.98
N ARG A 70 26.21 -0.72 32.04
CA ARG A 70 27.32 -1.68 31.96
C ARG A 70 26.90 -2.96 31.24
N ASP A 71 25.76 -3.54 31.63
CA ASP A 71 25.27 -4.78 31.04
C ASP A 71 24.78 -4.58 29.60
N ARG A 72 24.23 -3.40 29.27
CA ARG A 72 23.97 -2.99 27.87
C ARG A 72 25.26 -2.96 27.04
N VAL A 73 26.32 -2.35 27.55
CA VAL A 73 27.62 -2.28 26.86
C VAL A 73 28.24 -3.68 26.71
N TYR A 74 28.14 -4.55 27.72
CA TYR A 74 28.56 -5.95 27.58
C TYR A 74 27.73 -6.70 26.54
N GLY A 75 26.43 -6.42 26.42
CA GLY A 75 25.59 -6.95 25.35
C GLY A 75 26.13 -6.59 23.97
N ALA A 76 26.48 -5.32 23.77
CA ALA A 76 27.13 -4.85 22.54
C ALA A 76 28.47 -5.56 22.26
N ILE A 77 29.32 -5.73 23.29
CA ILE A 77 30.58 -6.48 23.16
C ILE A 77 30.31 -7.93 22.75
N VAL A 78 29.32 -8.61 23.32
CA VAL A 78 28.97 -9.99 22.94
C VAL A 78 28.45 -10.07 21.50
N SER A 79 27.72 -9.06 21.02
CA SER A 79 27.26 -9.01 19.63
C SER A 79 28.42 -8.87 18.63
N LEU A 80 29.47 -8.11 18.97
CA LEU A 80 30.65 -7.91 18.12
C LEU A 80 31.69 -9.03 18.26
N ALA A 81 31.86 -9.54 19.47
CA ALA A 81 32.80 -10.60 19.83
C ALA A 81 32.05 -11.70 20.60
N PRO A 82 31.37 -12.64 19.91
CA PRO A 82 30.53 -13.67 20.53
C PRO A 82 31.22 -14.53 21.59
N GLU A 83 32.55 -14.69 21.50
CA GLU A 83 33.39 -15.46 22.42
C GLU A 83 34.02 -14.64 23.55
N HIS A 84 33.61 -13.38 23.73
CA HIS A 84 34.16 -12.49 24.74
C HIS A 84 33.83 -12.95 26.17
N ARG A 85 34.74 -13.72 26.77
CA ARG A 85 34.52 -14.44 28.03
C ARG A 85 34.11 -13.53 29.20
N ALA A 86 34.72 -12.35 29.33
CA ALA A 86 34.43 -11.44 30.44
C ALA A 86 32.98 -10.93 30.38
N ALA A 87 32.58 -10.34 29.24
CA ALA A 87 31.22 -9.92 28.95
C ALA A 87 30.18 -11.05 29.13
N ARG A 88 30.43 -12.24 28.56
CA ARG A 88 29.55 -13.42 28.75
C ARG A 88 29.36 -13.76 30.23
N ARG A 89 30.44 -13.78 31.02
CA ARG A 89 30.36 -14.06 32.47
C ARG A 89 29.61 -12.97 33.23
N ALA A 90 29.83 -11.70 32.89
CA ALA A 90 29.12 -10.57 33.49
C ALA A 90 27.60 -10.67 33.26
N LEU A 91 27.20 -11.05 32.05
CA LEU A 91 25.82 -11.34 31.67
C LEU A 91 25.29 -12.70 32.14
N ARG A 92 26.03 -13.42 33.00
CA ARG A 92 25.68 -14.75 33.54
C ARG A 92 25.41 -15.81 32.47
N HIS A 93 26.02 -15.68 31.29
CA HIS A 93 26.03 -16.77 30.31
C HIS A 93 26.96 -17.88 30.79
N HIS A 94 26.59 -19.13 30.52
CA HIS A 94 27.39 -20.31 30.82
C HIS A 94 27.50 -21.20 29.59
N ARG A 95 28.53 -22.05 29.53
CA ARG A 95 28.68 -22.98 28.39
C ARG A 95 27.91 -24.26 28.65
N LEU A 96 26.96 -24.57 27.78
CA LEU A 96 26.23 -25.83 27.74
C LEU A 96 26.49 -26.47 26.36
N ARG A 97 27.10 -27.67 26.35
CA ARG A 97 27.46 -28.38 25.11
C ARG A 97 28.30 -27.55 24.12
N GLY A 98 29.15 -26.65 24.63
CA GLY A 98 30.02 -25.80 23.83
C GLY A 98 29.42 -24.45 23.43
N GLU A 99 28.10 -24.28 23.56
CA GLU A 99 27.40 -23.03 23.25
C GLU A 99 27.20 -22.18 24.50
N TRP A 100 27.26 -20.86 24.32
CA TRP A 100 26.96 -19.92 25.40
C TRP A 100 25.45 -19.72 25.53
N VAL A 101 24.89 -20.18 26.64
CA VAL A 101 23.46 -20.07 26.94
C VAL A 101 23.23 -19.04 28.05
N PRO A 102 22.26 -18.12 27.90
CA PRO A 102 21.91 -17.19 28.96
C PRO A 102 21.33 -17.91 30.19
N SER A 103 21.61 -17.41 31.39
CA SER A 103 20.98 -17.94 32.60
C SER A 103 19.56 -17.39 32.74
N GLU A 104 18.57 -18.27 32.91
CA GLU A 104 17.16 -17.89 33.17
C GLU A 104 16.99 -17.06 34.44
N ALA A 105 17.89 -17.23 35.41
CA ALA A 105 17.89 -16.49 36.68
C ALA A 105 18.46 -15.08 36.57
N TYR A 106 19.01 -14.68 35.41
CA TYR A 106 19.59 -13.35 35.25
C TYR A 106 18.52 -12.26 35.35
N ARG A 107 18.82 -11.23 36.15
CA ARG A 107 17.99 -10.03 36.31
C ARG A 107 18.84 -8.82 36.00
N VAL A 108 18.35 -7.97 35.11
CA VAL A 108 19.01 -6.71 34.76
C VAL A 108 19.12 -5.84 36.02
N PRO A 109 20.35 -5.45 36.43
CA PRO A 109 20.53 -4.62 37.62
C PRO A 109 20.01 -3.21 37.38
N ARG A 110 19.69 -2.50 38.48
CA ARG A 110 19.29 -1.08 38.42
C ARG A 110 20.53 -0.18 38.50
N ASN A 111 20.48 0.96 37.83
CA ASN A 111 21.46 2.05 37.99
C ASN A 111 21.31 2.67 39.39
N ARG A 112 22.42 2.91 40.09
CA ARG A 112 22.41 3.54 41.44
C ARG A 112 22.58 5.05 41.42
N THR A 113 22.94 5.61 40.27
CA THR A 113 23.38 7.00 40.05
C THR A 113 22.83 7.51 38.71
N PRO A 114 21.49 7.52 38.53
CA PRO A 114 20.86 7.89 37.26
C PRO A 114 21.23 9.30 36.77
N GLU A 115 21.66 10.19 37.64
CA GLU A 115 22.18 11.52 37.30
C GLU A 115 23.42 11.51 36.38
N LYS A 116 24.13 10.38 36.29
CA LYS A 116 25.27 10.17 35.38
C LYS A 116 24.89 9.66 33.99
N LEU A 117 23.61 9.39 33.73
CA LEU A 117 23.14 8.92 32.43
C LEU A 117 23.42 9.87 31.26
N PRO A 118 23.34 11.21 31.40
CA PRO A 118 23.70 12.11 30.30
C PRO A 118 25.17 11.96 29.87
N GLU A 119 26.11 11.90 30.84
CA GLU A 119 27.55 11.71 30.59
C GLU A 119 27.83 10.33 29.99
N PHE A 120 27.11 9.30 30.44
CA PHE A 120 27.15 7.97 29.82
C PHE A 120 26.72 8.01 28.36
N ASN A 121 25.58 8.64 28.05
CA ASN A 121 25.02 8.67 26.69
C ASN A 121 25.97 9.40 25.73
N GLU A 122 26.57 10.52 26.15
CA GLU A 122 27.58 11.24 25.37
C GLU A 122 28.81 10.36 25.09
N SER A 123 29.33 9.69 26.13
CA SER A 123 30.48 8.78 25.99
C SER A 123 30.15 7.56 25.13
N TYR A 124 28.96 7.00 25.27
CA TYR A 124 28.49 5.85 24.50
C TYR A 124 28.33 6.21 23.02
N ASP A 125 27.72 7.35 22.71
CA ASP A 125 27.57 7.84 21.34
C ASP A 125 28.93 8.15 20.70
N ALA A 126 29.87 8.74 21.44
CA ALA A 126 31.23 8.97 20.96
C ALA A 126 31.96 7.67 20.61
N VAL A 127 31.79 6.63 21.45
CA VAL A 127 32.41 5.31 21.23
C VAL A 127 31.76 4.58 20.06
N VAL A 128 30.43 4.49 20.01
CA VAL A 128 29.70 3.72 18.97
C VAL A 128 29.61 4.48 17.64
N GLY A 129 29.69 5.81 17.67
CA GLY A 129 29.52 6.68 16.51
C GLY A 129 30.47 6.38 15.35
N GLY A 130 31.72 6.00 15.63
CA GLY A 130 32.70 5.61 14.60
C GLY A 130 32.32 4.32 13.87
N TYR A 131 31.89 3.29 14.62
CA TYR A 131 31.39 2.03 14.07
C TYR A 131 30.13 2.27 13.22
N ARG A 132 29.15 2.97 13.79
CA ARG A 132 27.90 3.36 13.12
C ARG A 132 28.18 4.11 11.82
N GLY A 133 29.03 5.14 11.87
CA GLY A 133 29.38 5.95 10.70
C GLY A 133 30.02 5.11 9.58
N THR A 134 30.87 4.16 9.94
CA THR A 134 31.51 3.24 8.99
C THR A 134 30.49 2.34 8.29
N VAL A 135 29.60 1.70 9.06
CA VAL A 135 28.57 0.81 8.51
C VAL A 135 27.58 1.60 7.65
N LEU A 136 27.07 2.75 8.14
CA LEU A 136 26.15 3.58 7.38
C LEU A 136 26.76 4.11 6.07
N ARG A 137 28.04 4.49 6.08
CA ARG A 137 28.76 4.92 4.88
C ARG A 137 28.79 3.81 3.84
N ILE A 138 29.12 2.58 4.22
CA ILE A 138 29.18 1.45 3.29
C ILE A 138 27.80 1.09 2.77
N LEU A 139 26.79 1.08 3.63
CA LEU A 139 25.40 0.88 3.20
C LEU A 139 24.95 1.92 2.18
N PHE A 140 25.44 3.16 2.29
CA PHE A 140 25.17 4.22 1.32
C PHE A 140 25.95 4.02 0.01
N GLU A 141 27.25 3.73 0.08
CA GLU A 141 28.13 3.51 -1.08
C GLU A 141 27.65 2.29 -1.90
N GLU A 142 27.28 1.20 -1.24
CA GLU A 142 26.89 -0.07 -1.85
C GLU A 142 25.38 -0.20 -2.11
N ARG A 143 24.59 0.86 -1.89
CA ARG A 143 23.12 0.81 -1.94
C ARG A 143 22.52 0.26 -3.24
N LYS A 144 23.27 0.33 -4.34
CA LYS A 144 22.84 -0.16 -5.67
C LYS A 144 23.11 -1.65 -5.87
N HIS A 145 24.06 -2.20 -5.12
CA HIS A 145 24.51 -3.58 -5.25
C HIS A 145 23.99 -4.45 -4.08
N LEU A 146 23.71 -3.85 -2.92
CA LEU A 146 23.08 -4.55 -1.81
C LEU A 146 21.62 -4.86 -2.09
N ARG A 147 21.20 -6.07 -1.74
CA ARG A 147 19.77 -6.40 -1.68
C ARG A 147 19.14 -5.63 -0.53
N PRO A 148 17.88 -5.20 -0.66
CA PRO A 148 17.17 -4.50 0.41
C PRO A 148 17.18 -5.25 1.75
N GLU A 149 17.12 -6.59 1.74
CA GLU A 149 17.13 -7.43 2.94
C GLU A 149 18.46 -7.35 3.69
N ASP A 150 19.59 -7.44 2.99
CA ASP A 150 20.93 -7.36 3.59
C ASP A 150 21.16 -5.98 4.22
N ARG A 151 20.66 -4.92 3.57
CA ARG A 151 20.71 -3.55 4.09
C ARG A 151 19.88 -3.41 5.36
N ASP A 152 18.64 -3.91 5.36
CA ASP A 152 17.76 -3.85 6.52
C ASP A 152 18.34 -4.62 7.72
N ASP A 153 18.92 -5.80 7.49
CA ASP A 153 19.50 -6.63 8.54
C ASP A 153 20.74 -5.97 9.15
N ALA A 154 21.58 -5.32 8.33
CA ALA A 154 22.70 -4.53 8.83
C ALA A 154 22.23 -3.33 9.68
N LEU A 155 21.19 -2.61 9.24
CA LEU A 155 20.60 -1.51 10.01
C LEU A 155 19.97 -1.97 11.32
N ARG A 156 19.23 -3.09 11.33
CA ARG A 156 18.69 -3.70 12.56
C ARG A 156 19.82 -4.15 13.49
N GLY A 157 20.91 -4.65 12.94
CA GLY A 157 22.13 -4.97 13.67
C GLY A 157 22.70 -3.74 14.42
N LEU A 158 22.67 -2.56 13.80
CA LEU A 158 23.07 -1.32 14.46
C LEU A 158 22.13 -0.92 15.62
N LEU A 159 20.82 -1.16 15.49
CA LEU A 159 19.86 -0.88 16.57
C LEU A 159 20.05 -1.77 17.81
N ALA A 160 20.80 -2.87 17.72
CA ALA A 160 21.15 -3.66 18.90
C ALA A 160 22.12 -2.92 19.84
N PHE A 161 22.88 -1.96 19.33
CA PHE A 161 23.77 -1.08 20.11
C PHE A 161 22.99 0.10 20.67
N ASP A 162 22.26 0.78 19.79
CA ASP A 162 21.43 1.90 20.16
C ASP A 162 20.02 1.81 19.57
N PRO A 163 19.04 1.32 20.36
CA PRO A 163 17.65 1.20 19.90
C PRO A 163 17.01 2.53 19.52
N ASP A 164 17.54 3.66 20.01
CA ASP A 164 16.98 5.00 19.78
C ASP A 164 17.81 5.83 18.79
N ASP A 165 18.72 5.19 18.05
CA ASP A 165 19.57 5.86 17.08
C ASP A 165 18.76 6.49 15.94
N ALA A 166 18.64 7.81 15.95
CA ALA A 166 17.81 8.53 15.00
C ALA A 166 18.28 8.37 13.55
N ALA A 167 19.58 8.22 13.30
CA ALA A 167 20.12 8.07 11.95
C ALA A 167 19.78 6.67 11.38
N VAL A 168 19.96 5.62 12.19
CA VAL A 168 19.65 4.24 11.81
C VAL A 168 18.14 4.04 11.68
N ARG A 169 17.35 4.53 12.64
CA ARG A 169 15.88 4.54 12.59
C ARG A 169 15.38 5.28 11.34
N GLY A 170 15.94 6.44 11.06
CA GLY A 170 15.65 7.20 9.85
C GLY A 170 15.98 6.43 8.57
N ALA A 171 17.09 5.69 8.54
CA ALA A 171 17.51 4.86 7.41
C ALA A 171 16.59 3.64 7.19
N LEU A 172 15.95 3.12 8.24
CA LEU A 172 14.89 2.09 8.19
C LEU A 172 13.52 2.65 7.78
N GLY A 173 13.44 3.96 7.51
CA GLY A 173 12.21 4.64 7.14
C GLY A 173 11.27 4.83 8.33
N GLU A 174 11.82 5.02 9.53
CA GLU A 174 11.09 5.36 10.73
C GLU A 174 11.20 6.86 11.06
N ALA A 175 10.30 7.34 11.92
CA ALA A 175 10.28 8.69 12.47
C ALA A 175 9.80 8.66 13.92
N GLN A 176 10.26 9.61 14.72
CA GLN A 176 9.82 9.75 16.10
C GLN A 176 8.47 10.46 16.16
N TRP A 177 7.50 9.87 16.84
CA TRP A 177 6.15 10.40 17.06
C TRP A 177 5.74 10.16 18.50
N HIS A 178 5.46 11.23 19.25
CA HIS A 178 5.13 11.18 20.69
C HIS A 178 6.06 10.26 21.52
N GLY A 179 7.37 10.32 21.26
CA GLY A 179 8.38 9.52 21.97
C GLY A 179 8.48 8.06 21.54
N ARG A 180 7.79 7.66 20.46
CA ARG A 180 7.85 6.30 19.88
C ARG A 180 8.43 6.35 18.47
N TRP A 181 9.14 5.30 18.08
CA TRP A 181 9.59 5.12 16.70
C TRP A 181 8.52 4.38 15.90
N LEU A 182 7.92 5.08 14.94
CA LEU A 182 6.92 4.53 14.03
C LEU A 182 7.45 4.55 12.60
N LEU A 183 6.85 3.79 11.70
CA LEU A 183 7.10 3.95 10.27
C LEU A 183 6.72 5.38 9.83
N ARG A 184 7.48 5.96 8.89
CA ARG A 184 7.17 7.28 8.32
C ARG A 184 5.76 7.32 7.72
N GLU A 185 5.32 6.20 7.15
CA GLU A 185 3.97 6.01 6.61
C GLU A 185 2.91 6.05 7.69
N SER A 186 3.18 5.47 8.86
CA SER A 186 2.26 5.53 10.00
C SER A 186 2.10 6.98 10.47
N VAL A 187 3.21 7.71 10.61
CA VAL A 187 3.18 9.14 10.95
C VAL A 187 2.46 9.97 9.89
N ALA A 188 2.70 9.68 8.60
CA ALA A 188 2.00 10.32 7.50
C ALA A 188 0.50 10.03 7.54
N THR A 189 0.10 8.77 7.74
CA THR A 189 -1.30 8.32 7.82
C THR A 189 -2.08 9.04 8.92
N LEU A 190 -1.48 9.22 10.10
CA LEU A 190 -2.13 9.91 11.23
C LEU A 190 -2.54 11.36 10.87
N ASN A 191 -1.87 11.97 9.90
CA ASN A 191 -2.23 13.28 9.36
C ASN A 191 -3.02 13.19 8.03
N GLY A 192 -2.76 12.16 7.23
CA GLY A 192 -3.24 12.01 5.85
C GLY A 192 -4.73 11.73 5.74
N ARG A 193 -5.32 11.00 6.68
CA ARG A 193 -6.75 10.64 6.61
C ARG A 193 -7.66 11.87 6.70
N ALA A 194 -7.35 12.82 7.58
CA ALA A 194 -8.07 14.08 7.67
C ALA A 194 -7.89 14.95 6.41
N ALA A 195 -6.69 14.91 5.81
CA ALA A 195 -6.41 15.62 4.57
C ALA A 195 -7.22 15.07 3.39
N LEU A 196 -7.28 13.75 3.20
CA LEU A 196 -8.09 13.13 2.14
C LEU A 196 -9.58 13.44 2.30
N ALA A 197 -10.11 13.37 3.53
CA ALA A 197 -11.49 13.74 3.80
C ALA A 197 -11.77 15.23 3.52
N LEU A 198 -10.82 16.12 3.82
CA LEU A 198 -10.93 17.54 3.49
C LEU A 198 -10.91 17.76 1.97
N ILE A 199 -10.04 17.07 1.24
CA ILE A 199 -9.96 17.15 -0.22
C ILE A 199 -11.28 16.67 -0.83
N ALA A 200 -11.85 15.55 -0.36
CA ALA A 200 -13.14 15.05 -0.82
C ALA A 200 -14.29 16.06 -0.60
N ARG A 201 -14.41 16.61 0.62
CA ARG A 201 -15.42 17.62 0.95
C ARG A 201 -15.26 18.88 0.11
N THR A 202 -14.02 19.36 -0.07
CA THR A 202 -13.74 20.56 -0.84
C THR A 202 -14.09 20.34 -2.31
N SER A 203 -13.72 19.18 -2.88
CA SER A 203 -14.08 18.83 -4.27
C SER A 203 -15.59 18.80 -4.49
N LEU A 204 -16.38 18.28 -3.53
CA LEU A 204 -17.85 18.33 -3.61
C LEU A 204 -18.40 19.76 -3.49
N ALA A 205 -17.80 20.60 -2.64
CA ALA A 205 -18.27 21.96 -2.38
C ALA A 205 -18.03 22.90 -3.57
N ILE A 206 -16.96 22.70 -4.34
CA ILE A 206 -16.64 23.53 -5.51
C ILE A 206 -17.28 23.05 -6.81
N THR A 207 -17.93 21.89 -6.80
CA THR A 207 -18.62 21.36 -7.98
C THR A 207 -19.76 22.28 -8.39
N PRO A 208 -19.85 22.68 -9.68
CA PRO A 208 -20.96 23.47 -10.18
C PRO A 208 -22.29 22.71 -10.02
N GLU A 209 -23.37 23.44 -9.77
CA GLU A 209 -24.70 22.84 -9.77
C GLU A 209 -25.05 22.32 -11.17
N PRO A 210 -25.58 21.09 -11.28
CA PRO A 210 -25.98 20.55 -12.58
C PRO A 210 -27.09 21.37 -13.24
N GLU A 211 -26.96 21.62 -14.53
CA GLU A 211 -27.94 22.34 -15.34
C GLU A 211 -28.90 21.36 -16.01
N SER A 212 -30.17 21.74 -16.11
CA SER A 212 -31.16 20.93 -16.84
C SER A 212 -31.03 21.14 -18.33
N SER A 213 -31.10 20.04 -19.08
CA SER A 213 -31.08 20.05 -20.54
C SER A 213 -32.12 19.09 -21.11
N ALA A 214 -32.42 19.24 -22.40
CA ALA A 214 -33.29 18.30 -23.11
C ALA A 214 -32.47 17.08 -23.56
N PRO A 215 -33.09 15.88 -23.65
CA PRO A 215 -32.47 14.75 -24.34
C PRO A 215 -32.11 15.13 -25.78
N THR A 216 -30.97 14.64 -26.28
CA THR A 216 -30.57 14.73 -27.70
C THR A 216 -31.42 13.78 -28.56
N ASP A 217 -31.33 13.91 -29.89
CA ASP A 217 -32.04 12.98 -30.80
C ASP A 217 -31.55 11.54 -30.65
N GLU A 218 -30.25 11.34 -30.45
CA GLU A 218 -29.66 10.04 -30.15
C GLU A 218 -30.24 9.47 -28.85
N GLU A 219 -30.31 10.27 -27.78
CA GLU A 219 -30.86 9.84 -26.49
C GLU A 219 -32.36 9.57 -26.54
N ARG A 220 -33.12 10.32 -27.35
CA ARG A 220 -34.54 10.04 -27.64
C ARG A 220 -34.72 8.72 -28.40
N SER A 221 -33.80 8.42 -29.32
CA SER A 221 -33.86 7.20 -30.14
C SER A 221 -33.70 5.91 -29.33
N LEU A 222 -33.16 6.00 -28.11
CA LEU A 222 -33.07 4.87 -27.17
C LEU A 222 -34.44 4.38 -26.66
N GLY A 223 -35.53 5.10 -26.94
CA GLY A 223 -36.90 4.66 -26.63
C GLY A 223 -37.24 4.71 -25.12
N LEU A 224 -36.43 5.41 -24.34
CA LEU A 224 -36.63 5.61 -22.90
C LEU A 224 -37.36 6.92 -22.63
N LEU A 225 -38.19 6.92 -21.59
CA LEU A 225 -38.82 8.13 -21.08
C LEU A 225 -37.91 8.70 -20.00
N TRP A 226 -37.12 9.72 -20.36
CA TRP A 226 -36.21 10.38 -19.45
C TRP A 226 -36.98 11.28 -18.48
N SER A 227 -36.92 10.93 -17.20
CA SER A 227 -37.51 11.71 -16.11
C SER A 227 -36.74 13.00 -15.86
N SER A 228 -35.41 12.95 -16.03
CA SER A 228 -34.52 14.10 -15.88
C SER A 228 -33.26 13.92 -16.71
N VAL A 229 -32.76 15.02 -17.26
CA VAL A 229 -31.43 15.09 -17.89
C VAL A 229 -30.71 16.30 -17.33
N LEU A 230 -29.61 16.04 -16.64
CA LEU A 230 -28.80 17.06 -15.98
C LEU A 230 -27.36 16.94 -16.43
N GLU A 231 -26.67 18.06 -16.59
CA GLU A 231 -25.29 18.08 -17.03
C GLU A 231 -24.44 19.08 -16.24
N THR A 232 -23.15 18.78 -16.20
CA THR A 232 -22.10 19.68 -15.74
C THR A 232 -21.06 19.79 -16.86
N PRO A 233 -20.03 20.66 -16.75
CA PRO A 233 -18.97 20.73 -17.74
C PRO A 233 -18.18 19.44 -18.00
N ARG A 234 -18.37 18.38 -17.19
CA ARG A 234 -17.62 17.12 -17.28
C ARG A 234 -18.43 15.89 -17.57
N VAL A 235 -19.73 15.93 -17.31
CA VAL A 235 -20.56 14.75 -17.31
C VAL A 235 -22.01 15.13 -17.54
N ARG A 236 -22.67 14.33 -18.37
CA ARG A 236 -24.09 14.40 -18.66
C ARG A 236 -24.77 13.16 -18.10
N VAL A 237 -25.80 13.34 -17.28
CA VAL A 237 -26.51 12.24 -16.61
C VAL A 237 -27.98 12.25 -17.04
N LEU A 238 -28.42 11.13 -17.59
CA LEU A 238 -29.80 10.89 -17.98
C LEU A 238 -30.40 9.86 -17.03
N GLY A 239 -31.58 10.13 -16.49
CA GLY A 239 -32.25 9.22 -15.58
C GLY A 239 -33.70 8.96 -15.98
N THR A 240 -34.11 7.70 -15.86
CA THR A 240 -35.53 7.35 -15.70
C THR A 240 -35.96 7.37 -14.22
N VAL A 241 -34.99 7.58 -13.31
CA VAL A 241 -35.16 7.75 -11.87
C VAL A 241 -35.50 9.19 -11.48
N GLY A 242 -35.66 9.47 -10.19
CA GLY A 242 -35.97 10.81 -9.68
C GLY A 242 -34.86 11.84 -9.95
N SER A 243 -35.25 13.11 -10.14
CA SER A 243 -34.33 14.22 -10.43
C SER A 243 -33.21 14.39 -9.39
N ASP A 244 -33.50 14.17 -8.11
CA ASP A 244 -32.52 14.31 -7.02
C ASP A 244 -31.39 13.29 -7.15
N GLU A 245 -31.70 12.07 -7.60
CA GLU A 245 -30.70 11.03 -7.83
C GLU A 245 -29.83 11.35 -9.05
N VAL A 246 -30.44 11.85 -10.14
CA VAL A 246 -29.71 12.31 -11.33
C VAL A 246 -28.77 13.46 -10.97
N GLY A 247 -29.26 14.44 -10.19
CA GLY A 247 -28.48 15.61 -9.77
C GLY A 247 -27.34 15.24 -8.83
N GLY A 248 -27.62 14.40 -7.83
CA GLY A 248 -26.59 13.87 -6.93
C GLY A 248 -25.50 13.09 -7.68
N THR A 249 -25.88 12.29 -8.67
CA THR A 249 -24.93 11.55 -9.50
C THR A 249 -24.07 12.48 -10.33
N ALA A 250 -24.67 13.44 -11.05
CA ALA A 250 -23.94 14.43 -11.85
C ALA A 250 -22.94 15.24 -11.01
N LYS A 251 -23.35 15.64 -9.80
CA LYS A 251 -22.51 16.38 -8.86
C LYS A 251 -21.32 15.53 -8.36
N VAL A 252 -21.57 14.29 -7.93
CA VAL A 252 -20.51 13.41 -7.43
C VAL A 252 -19.52 13.06 -8.54
N THR A 253 -19.98 12.68 -9.72
CA THR A 253 -19.09 12.26 -10.81
C THR A 253 -18.26 13.43 -11.36
N HIS A 254 -18.83 14.65 -11.39
CA HIS A 254 -18.03 15.86 -11.63
C HIS A 254 -16.95 16.07 -10.56
N ALA A 255 -17.33 15.96 -9.29
CA ALA A 255 -16.45 16.19 -8.15
C ALA A 255 -15.28 15.21 -8.12
N ILE A 256 -15.47 13.97 -8.59
CA ILE A 256 -14.42 12.94 -8.67
C ILE A 256 -13.24 13.43 -9.52
N GLY A 257 -13.48 14.19 -10.59
CA GLY A 257 -12.39 14.78 -11.38
C GLY A 257 -11.52 15.76 -10.58
N GLU A 258 -12.14 16.61 -9.74
CA GLU A 258 -11.42 17.51 -8.83
C GLU A 258 -10.71 16.73 -7.73
N TYR A 259 -11.39 15.75 -7.15
CA TYR A 259 -10.85 14.89 -6.11
C TYR A 259 -9.61 14.13 -6.59
N PHE A 260 -9.71 13.48 -7.74
CA PHE A 260 -8.59 12.80 -8.39
C PHE A 260 -7.41 13.75 -8.62
N ARG A 261 -7.66 14.94 -9.19
CA ARG A 261 -6.61 15.93 -9.44
C ARG A 261 -5.85 16.29 -8.17
N ASN A 262 -6.57 16.54 -7.08
CA ASN A 262 -5.98 16.98 -5.83
C ASN A 262 -5.28 15.84 -5.07
N VAL A 263 -5.81 14.62 -5.10
CA VAL A 263 -5.19 13.44 -4.49
C VAL A 263 -3.88 13.09 -5.21
N PHE A 264 -3.90 13.01 -6.53
CA PHE A 264 -2.76 12.55 -7.32
C PHE A 264 -1.86 13.68 -7.85
N ARG A 265 -2.22 14.94 -7.61
CA ARG A 265 -1.56 16.14 -8.15
C ARG A 265 -1.38 16.08 -9.67
N ARG A 266 -2.37 15.50 -10.35
CA ARG A 266 -2.33 15.25 -11.80
C ARG A 266 -3.64 15.69 -12.43
N SER A 267 -3.56 16.60 -13.41
CA SER A 267 -4.74 16.97 -14.18
C SER A 267 -5.01 15.91 -15.24
N GLN A 268 -6.23 15.40 -15.26
CA GLN A 268 -6.73 14.54 -16.32
C GLN A 268 -7.96 15.24 -16.93
N PRO A 269 -7.97 15.52 -18.25
CA PRO A 269 -9.17 16.05 -18.90
C PRO A 269 -10.31 15.04 -18.77
N SER A 270 -11.53 15.55 -18.62
CA SER A 270 -12.73 14.72 -18.79
C SER A 270 -12.79 14.21 -20.22
N ARG A 271 -13.30 12.99 -20.41
CA ARG A 271 -13.59 12.49 -21.76
C ARG A 271 -14.69 13.33 -22.39
N ASP A 272 -14.56 13.60 -23.69
CA ASP A 272 -15.59 14.30 -24.44
C ASP A 272 -16.87 13.45 -24.48
N ASP A 273 -18.03 14.07 -24.33
CA ASP A 273 -19.34 13.41 -24.35
C ASP A 273 -19.49 12.27 -23.30
N PHE A 274 -18.88 12.44 -22.11
CA PHE A 274 -19.05 11.46 -21.04
C PHE A 274 -20.48 11.45 -20.48
N ARG A 275 -21.20 10.35 -20.72
CA ARG A 275 -22.62 10.15 -20.41
C ARG A 275 -22.82 9.02 -19.41
N ILE A 276 -23.74 9.24 -18.46
CA ILE A 276 -24.19 8.23 -17.50
C ILE A 276 -25.71 8.06 -17.59
N LEU A 277 -26.17 6.84 -17.77
CA LEU A 277 -27.59 6.47 -17.85
C LEU A 277 -28.00 5.78 -16.53
N LEU A 278 -28.93 6.37 -15.79
CA LEU A 278 -29.49 5.81 -14.56
C LEU A 278 -30.88 5.22 -14.84
N LEU A 279 -31.00 3.90 -14.72
CA LEU A 279 -32.25 3.20 -14.98
C LEU A 279 -32.87 2.68 -13.69
N GLY A 280 -34.17 2.95 -13.51
CA GLY A 280 -34.90 2.58 -12.30
C GLY A 280 -35.28 1.10 -12.22
N ASP A 281 -35.33 0.40 -13.36
CA ASP A 281 -35.74 -1.00 -13.40
C ASP A 281 -35.12 -1.80 -14.57
N ASN A 282 -35.29 -3.13 -14.49
CA ASN A 282 -34.79 -4.06 -15.50
C ASN A 282 -35.52 -3.96 -16.84
N VAL A 283 -36.76 -3.46 -16.89
CA VAL A 283 -37.51 -3.33 -18.15
C VAL A 283 -36.88 -2.23 -19.01
N GLN A 284 -36.52 -1.12 -18.38
CA GLN A 284 -35.79 -0.01 -19.01
C GLN A 284 -34.39 -0.45 -19.45
N ARG A 285 -33.69 -1.25 -18.63
CA ARG A 285 -32.41 -1.87 -19.04
C ARG A 285 -32.56 -2.71 -20.30
N GLU A 286 -33.51 -3.64 -20.36
CA GLU A 286 -33.68 -4.47 -21.56
C GLU A 286 -34.05 -3.64 -22.80
N ARG A 287 -34.85 -2.59 -22.62
CA ARG A 287 -35.17 -1.66 -23.72
C ARG A 287 -33.92 -0.95 -24.22
N LEU A 288 -33.07 -0.43 -23.31
CA LEU A 288 -31.81 0.21 -23.66
C LEU A 288 -30.89 -0.74 -24.44
N LEU A 289 -30.67 -1.94 -23.92
CA LEU A 289 -29.79 -2.93 -24.54
C LEU A 289 -30.31 -3.35 -25.93
N GLY A 290 -31.63 -3.44 -26.10
CA GLY A 290 -32.26 -3.69 -27.40
C GLY A 290 -32.06 -2.55 -28.39
N ALA A 291 -32.11 -1.29 -27.92
CA ALA A 291 -31.91 -0.11 -28.77
C ALA A 291 -30.45 0.10 -29.19
N LEU A 292 -29.49 -0.23 -28.31
CA LEU A 292 -28.06 -0.07 -28.59
C LEU A 292 -27.50 -1.10 -29.58
N GLY A 293 -28.17 -2.24 -29.76
CA GLY A 293 -27.70 -3.29 -30.68
C GLY A 293 -26.33 -3.85 -30.30
N LEU A 294 -26.02 -3.95 -29.01
CA LEU A 294 -24.73 -4.45 -28.52
C LEU A 294 -24.44 -5.89 -29.00
N PRO A 295 -23.16 -6.27 -29.17
CA PRO A 295 -22.78 -7.65 -29.40
C PRO A 295 -23.37 -8.57 -28.32
N LEU A 296 -23.79 -9.79 -28.70
CA LEU A 296 -24.49 -10.71 -27.79
C LEU A 296 -23.71 -10.98 -26.49
N GLU A 297 -22.40 -11.19 -26.59
CA GLU A 297 -21.52 -11.45 -25.44
C GLU A 297 -21.46 -10.24 -24.49
N GLU A 298 -21.37 -9.03 -25.03
CA GLU A 298 -21.38 -7.78 -24.25
C GLU A 298 -22.73 -7.57 -23.58
N ALA A 299 -23.83 -7.73 -24.32
CA ALA A 299 -25.18 -7.64 -23.77
C ALA A 299 -25.42 -8.68 -22.65
N GLN A 300 -24.91 -9.91 -22.80
CA GLN A 300 -25.00 -10.95 -21.76
C GLN A 300 -24.20 -10.58 -20.52
N LEU A 301 -22.96 -10.10 -20.69
CA LEU A 301 -22.13 -9.65 -19.57
C LEU A 301 -22.85 -8.54 -18.79
N VAL A 302 -23.27 -7.50 -19.50
CA VAL A 302 -23.93 -6.31 -18.92
C VAL A 302 -25.25 -6.67 -18.21
N ARG A 303 -26.02 -7.65 -18.73
CA ARG A 303 -27.26 -8.12 -18.08
C ARG A 303 -27.05 -8.75 -16.70
N THR A 304 -25.87 -9.31 -16.44
CA THR A 304 -25.54 -9.95 -15.16
C THR A 304 -24.95 -8.97 -14.15
N ALA A 305 -24.57 -7.77 -14.59
CA ALA A 305 -24.01 -6.72 -13.75
C ALA A 305 -25.07 -5.74 -13.25
N ALA A 306 -24.71 -4.95 -12.23
CA ALA A 306 -25.53 -3.85 -11.72
C ALA A 306 -25.40 -2.55 -12.56
N GLY A 307 -24.37 -2.50 -13.40
CA GLY A 307 -24.01 -1.40 -14.28
C GLY A 307 -22.85 -1.83 -15.18
N GLY A 308 -22.53 -1.02 -16.18
CA GLY A 308 -21.43 -1.30 -17.11
C GLY A 308 -21.35 -0.31 -18.27
N TRP A 309 -20.21 -0.35 -18.96
CA TRP A 309 -19.96 0.41 -20.19
C TRP A 309 -20.78 -0.15 -21.35
N LEU A 310 -21.28 0.72 -22.22
CA LEU A 310 -22.27 0.40 -23.25
C LEU A 310 -21.76 0.79 -24.65
N GLY A 311 -21.10 -0.12 -25.35
CA GLY A 311 -20.65 0.05 -26.73
C GLY A 311 -19.55 1.10 -26.97
N SER A 312 -19.31 1.99 -26.01
CA SER A 312 -18.26 3.02 -26.04
C SER A 312 -17.68 3.26 -24.65
N ASP A 313 -16.47 3.81 -24.62
CA ASP A 313 -15.76 4.20 -23.39
C ASP A 313 -16.34 5.48 -22.75
N ASN A 314 -17.37 6.09 -23.35
CA ASN A 314 -17.98 7.33 -22.87
C ASN A 314 -19.44 7.16 -22.43
N LEU A 315 -20.01 5.95 -22.57
CA LEU A 315 -21.38 5.68 -22.18
C LEU A 315 -21.43 4.63 -21.08
N LEU A 316 -21.71 5.08 -19.86
CA LEU A 316 -21.91 4.23 -18.69
C LEU A 316 -23.41 4.07 -18.42
N GLY A 317 -23.86 2.87 -18.08
CA GLY A 317 -25.20 2.66 -17.54
C GLY A 317 -25.18 2.01 -16.16
N GLU A 318 -26.08 2.44 -15.29
CA GLU A 318 -26.27 1.94 -13.93
C GLU A 318 -27.76 1.64 -13.71
N TRP A 319 -28.08 0.40 -13.33
CA TRP A 319 -29.46 -0.10 -13.18
C TRP A 319 -29.63 -0.99 -11.94
N SER A 320 -28.76 -0.85 -10.94
CA SER A 320 -28.98 -1.47 -9.63
C SER A 320 -30.33 -1.03 -9.08
N PRO A 321 -31.15 -1.90 -8.43
CA PRO A 321 -32.39 -1.46 -7.80
C PRO A 321 -32.17 -0.54 -6.58
N ASP A 322 -30.98 -0.55 -5.96
CA ASP A 322 -30.64 0.36 -4.85
C ASP A 322 -30.04 1.67 -5.41
N PRO A 323 -30.67 2.85 -5.18
CA PRO A 323 -30.17 4.14 -5.66
C PRO A 323 -28.75 4.46 -5.15
N ARG A 324 -28.41 4.05 -3.93
CA ARG A 324 -27.06 4.28 -3.38
C ARG A 324 -26.02 3.47 -4.14
N ARG A 325 -26.39 2.28 -4.60
CA ARG A 325 -25.50 1.42 -5.39
C ARG A 325 -25.31 1.95 -6.81
N ARG A 326 -26.32 2.57 -7.42
CA ARG A 326 -26.17 3.27 -8.71
C ARG A 326 -25.22 4.47 -8.58
N LEU A 327 -25.38 5.29 -7.55
CA LEU A 327 -24.46 6.40 -7.26
C LEU A 327 -23.02 5.90 -7.03
N ASP A 328 -22.85 4.85 -6.22
CA ASP A 328 -21.56 4.21 -5.96
C ASP A 328 -20.92 3.66 -7.23
N GLY A 329 -21.69 2.96 -8.06
CA GLY A 329 -21.24 2.44 -9.36
C GLY A 329 -20.81 3.56 -10.31
N ALA A 330 -21.63 4.59 -10.47
CA ALA A 330 -21.31 5.76 -11.29
C ALA A 330 -20.02 6.45 -10.83
N ALA A 331 -19.87 6.65 -9.52
CA ALA A 331 -18.65 7.19 -8.93
C ALA A 331 -17.43 6.30 -9.20
N ARG A 332 -17.58 5.00 -8.94
CA ARG A 332 -16.52 3.99 -9.06
C ARG A 332 -16.00 3.85 -10.49
N GLN A 333 -16.90 3.86 -11.47
CA GLN A 333 -16.57 3.77 -12.88
C GLN A 333 -15.95 5.07 -13.40
N THR A 334 -16.45 6.24 -12.97
CA THR A 334 -15.84 7.54 -13.30
C THR A 334 -14.41 7.65 -12.75
N LEU A 335 -14.17 7.20 -11.51
CA LEU A 335 -12.81 7.14 -10.98
C LEU A 335 -11.95 6.13 -11.75
N GLY A 336 -12.55 5.02 -12.16
CA GLY A 336 -11.91 4.01 -13.00
C GLY A 336 -11.41 4.57 -14.34
N THR A 337 -12.22 5.36 -15.05
CA THR A 337 -11.78 5.99 -16.30
C THR A 337 -10.60 6.93 -16.09
N LEU A 338 -10.61 7.70 -15.01
CA LEU A 338 -9.48 8.57 -14.67
C LEU A 338 -8.21 7.78 -14.38
N LEU A 339 -8.32 6.62 -13.71
CA LEU A 339 -7.18 5.72 -13.49
C LEU A 339 -6.63 5.13 -14.80
N ILE A 340 -7.50 4.73 -15.72
CA ILE A 340 -7.10 4.25 -17.06
C ILE A 340 -6.39 5.38 -17.82
N ASP A 341 -7.02 6.55 -17.90
CA ASP A 341 -6.53 7.62 -18.77
C ASP A 341 -5.26 8.27 -18.22
N ALA A 342 -5.16 8.40 -16.90
CA ALA A 342 -4.00 9.05 -16.28
C ALA A 342 -2.79 8.11 -16.12
N TYR A 343 -3.04 6.82 -15.87
CA TYR A 343 -2.00 5.88 -15.45
C TYR A 343 -1.95 4.58 -16.26
N GLY A 344 -2.98 4.24 -17.04
CA GLY A 344 -3.10 2.93 -17.69
C GLY A 344 -3.58 1.82 -16.74
N ILE A 345 -4.14 2.18 -15.59
CA ILE A 345 -4.62 1.22 -14.58
C ILE A 345 -6.04 0.79 -14.94
N ASP A 346 -6.17 -0.46 -15.36
CA ASP A 346 -7.42 -1.10 -15.77
C ASP A 346 -7.69 -2.41 -14.99
N ALA A 347 -8.67 -3.20 -15.44
CA ALA A 347 -9.06 -4.46 -14.80
C ALA A 347 -7.96 -5.55 -14.77
N ARG A 348 -6.85 -5.40 -15.50
CA ARG A 348 -5.69 -6.30 -15.38
C ARG A 348 -4.91 -6.05 -14.09
N HIS A 349 -5.02 -4.86 -13.54
CA HIS A 349 -4.37 -4.41 -12.32
C HIS A 349 -5.36 -4.50 -11.14
N GLY A 350 -5.87 -5.70 -10.87
CA GLY A 350 -7.06 -5.91 -10.03
C GLY A 350 -6.99 -5.21 -8.67
N TRP A 351 -5.86 -5.35 -7.98
CA TRP A 351 -5.67 -4.71 -6.68
C TRP A 351 -5.71 -3.18 -6.75
N ALA A 352 -5.10 -2.57 -7.78
CA ALA A 352 -5.02 -1.12 -7.90
C ALA A 352 -6.37 -0.59 -8.34
N TRP A 353 -7.00 -1.24 -9.32
CA TRP A 353 -8.34 -0.92 -9.78
C TRP A 353 -9.32 -0.94 -8.62
N GLU A 354 -9.46 -2.07 -7.93
CA GLU A 354 -10.44 -2.24 -6.84
C GLU A 354 -10.06 -1.50 -5.57
N GLY A 355 -8.82 -1.64 -5.10
CA GLY A 355 -8.38 -1.06 -3.85
C GLY A 355 -8.51 0.47 -3.86
N ILE A 356 -7.89 1.13 -4.84
CA ILE A 356 -7.91 2.60 -4.94
C ILE A 356 -9.32 3.09 -5.24
N GLY A 357 -10.01 2.41 -6.15
CA GLY A 357 -11.39 2.73 -6.50
C GLY A 357 -12.32 2.73 -5.29
N LEU A 358 -12.35 1.63 -4.53
CA LEU A 358 -13.18 1.48 -3.35
C LEU A 358 -12.79 2.46 -2.24
N TYR A 359 -11.48 2.64 -2.01
CA TYR A 359 -10.98 3.51 -0.96
C TYR A 359 -11.31 4.98 -1.22
N LEU A 360 -11.11 5.48 -2.43
CA LEU A 360 -11.41 6.87 -2.78
C LEU A 360 -12.91 7.15 -2.88
N VAL A 361 -13.71 6.23 -3.44
CA VAL A 361 -15.19 6.37 -3.48
C VAL A 361 -15.75 6.41 -2.06
N TYR A 362 -15.26 5.56 -1.16
CA TYR A 362 -15.67 5.60 0.24
C TYR A 362 -15.38 6.94 0.91
N ASN A 363 -14.19 7.48 0.73
CA ASN A 363 -13.84 8.79 1.29
C ASN A 363 -14.74 9.91 0.76
N MET A 364 -15.27 9.77 -0.45
CA MET A 364 -16.09 10.79 -1.11
C MET A 364 -17.57 10.71 -0.76
N ILE A 365 -18.17 9.53 -0.84
CA ILE A 365 -19.62 9.36 -0.68
C ILE A 365 -20.02 8.39 0.45
N GLY A 366 -19.07 7.85 1.20
CA GLY A 366 -19.32 7.02 2.38
C GLY A 366 -19.78 5.60 2.07
N THR A 367 -19.79 5.18 0.81
CA THR A 367 -20.24 3.85 0.38
C THR A 367 -19.11 3.05 -0.30
N ARG A 368 -19.25 1.72 -0.29
CA ARG A 368 -18.34 0.74 -0.92
C ARG A 368 -19.15 -0.43 -1.49
N MET A 369 -20.13 -0.11 -2.32
CA MET A 369 -21.19 -1.06 -2.72
C MET A 369 -20.93 -1.73 -4.07
N THR A 370 -20.00 -1.19 -4.86
CA THR A 370 -19.67 -1.65 -6.21
C THR A 370 -18.23 -2.11 -6.31
N TYR A 371 -18.08 -3.37 -6.69
CA TYR A 371 -16.81 -4.09 -6.84
C TYR A 371 -17.08 -5.32 -7.72
N PHE A 372 -16.05 -5.88 -8.30
CA PHE A 372 -16.14 -7.09 -9.10
C PHE A 372 -15.55 -8.27 -8.30
N ILE A 373 -16.36 -9.31 -8.07
CA ILE A 373 -15.90 -10.59 -7.50
C ILE A 373 -16.43 -11.70 -8.38
N GLU A 374 -15.56 -12.61 -8.78
CA GLU A 374 -16.00 -13.91 -9.26
C GLU A 374 -16.53 -14.70 -8.05
N ARG A 375 -17.86 -14.74 -7.91
CA ARG A 375 -18.50 -15.63 -6.95
C ARG A 375 -18.31 -17.05 -7.44
N SER A 376 -17.25 -17.71 -6.99
CA SER A 376 -17.05 -19.13 -7.22
C SER A 376 -18.30 -19.90 -6.78
N SER A 377 -19.04 -20.44 -7.76
CA SER A 377 -20.22 -21.28 -7.53
C SER A 377 -19.85 -22.64 -6.90
N TYR A 378 -18.56 -22.96 -6.80
CA TYR A 378 -18.04 -24.25 -6.33
C TYR A 378 -17.42 -24.21 -4.93
N LEU A 379 -17.15 -23.04 -4.35
CA LEU A 379 -16.60 -22.93 -3.00
C LEU A 379 -17.72 -22.94 -1.95
N LYS A 380 -17.63 -23.86 -1.00
CA LYS A 380 -18.54 -23.98 0.16
C LYS A 380 -18.65 -22.63 0.90
N PRO A 381 -19.75 -22.35 1.64
CA PRO A 381 -20.08 -21.04 2.25
C PRO A 381 -19.12 -20.46 3.29
N ARG A 382 -17.91 -21.00 3.44
CA ARG A 382 -17.00 -20.74 4.56
C ARG A 382 -16.61 -19.26 4.72
N ASN A 383 -16.71 -18.46 3.65
CA ASN A 383 -16.37 -17.03 3.64
C ASN A 383 -17.57 -16.09 3.42
N GLN A 384 -18.82 -16.59 3.32
CA GLN A 384 -19.99 -15.70 3.26
C GLN A 384 -20.09 -14.77 4.47
N THR A 385 -19.44 -15.14 5.59
CA THR A 385 -19.34 -14.33 6.80
C THR A 385 -18.55 -13.05 6.57
N LEU A 386 -17.36 -13.11 5.96
CA LEU A 386 -16.52 -11.93 5.75
C LEU A 386 -17.23 -10.94 4.84
N TRP A 387 -17.79 -11.41 3.72
CA TRP A 387 -18.49 -10.52 2.80
C TRP A 387 -19.71 -9.84 3.45
N THR A 388 -20.52 -10.61 4.19
CA THR A 388 -21.67 -10.07 4.92
C THR A 388 -21.23 -9.04 5.97
N GLN A 389 -20.10 -9.28 6.65
CA GLN A 389 -19.50 -8.33 7.60
C GLN A 389 -19.06 -7.05 6.89
N LEU A 390 -18.37 -7.14 5.74
CA LEU A 390 -17.89 -5.98 5.00
C LEU A 390 -19.02 -5.12 4.43
N GLN A 391 -20.18 -5.70 4.13
CA GLN A 391 -21.38 -4.98 3.70
C GLN A 391 -22.16 -4.32 4.86
N ALA A 392 -21.84 -4.64 6.11
CA ALA A 392 -22.55 -4.07 7.24
C ALA A 392 -22.33 -2.55 7.31
N PRO A 393 -23.38 -1.75 7.56
CA PRO A 393 -23.22 -0.31 7.78
C PRO A 393 -22.20 -0.03 8.89
N GLY A 394 -21.21 0.81 8.60
CA GLY A 394 -20.15 1.16 9.55
C GLY A 394 -19.03 0.12 9.69
N ALA A 395 -18.98 -0.92 8.85
CA ALA A 395 -17.88 -1.88 8.85
C ALA A 395 -16.52 -1.18 8.65
N ASN A 396 -15.59 -1.44 9.57
CA ASN A 396 -14.24 -0.89 9.51
C ASN A 396 -13.32 -1.87 8.76
N TRP A 397 -13.27 -1.74 7.43
CA TRP A 397 -12.45 -2.63 6.60
C TRP A 397 -10.94 -2.56 6.92
N ILE A 398 -10.44 -1.49 7.57
CA ILE A 398 -9.04 -1.45 8.01
C ILE A 398 -8.82 -2.43 9.16
N GLU A 399 -9.74 -2.50 10.14
CA GLU A 399 -9.67 -3.47 11.23
C GLU A 399 -9.91 -4.91 10.75
N GLU A 400 -10.87 -5.12 9.84
CA GLU A 400 -11.10 -6.43 9.24
C GLU A 400 -9.85 -6.89 8.45
N GLY A 401 -9.24 -5.97 7.70
CA GLY A 401 -8.01 -6.23 6.96
C GLY A 401 -6.83 -6.57 7.88
N ARG A 402 -6.70 -5.89 9.02
CA ARG A 402 -5.70 -6.21 10.05
C ARG A 402 -5.92 -7.59 10.66
N ALA A 403 -7.16 -7.90 11.06
CA ALA A 403 -7.50 -9.23 11.59
C ALA A 403 -7.18 -10.33 10.58
N MET A 404 -7.53 -10.12 9.31
CA MET A 404 -7.22 -11.04 8.22
C MET A 404 -5.70 -11.21 8.01
N LEU A 405 -4.96 -10.11 7.91
CA LEU A 405 -3.52 -10.18 7.64
C LEU A 405 -2.75 -10.79 8.81
N THR A 406 -3.11 -10.47 10.05
CA THR A 406 -2.43 -11.03 11.25
C THR A 406 -2.79 -12.48 11.55
N SER A 407 -3.80 -13.05 10.88
CA SER A 407 -4.15 -14.46 11.03
C SER A 407 -3.09 -15.41 10.47
N GLU A 408 -3.04 -16.64 10.99
CA GLU A 408 -2.19 -17.69 10.45
C GLU A 408 -2.56 -17.99 8.99
N GLY A 409 -1.60 -17.81 8.08
CA GLY A 409 -1.82 -17.97 6.63
C GLY A 409 -2.53 -16.80 5.96
N GLY A 410 -2.53 -15.60 6.57
CA GLY A 410 -3.03 -14.38 5.93
C GLY A 410 -2.38 -14.10 4.56
N PRO A 411 -3.08 -13.46 3.62
CA PRO A 411 -2.61 -13.30 2.24
C PRO A 411 -1.33 -12.44 2.17
N HIS A 412 -0.53 -12.65 1.12
CA HIS A 412 0.71 -11.92 0.86
C HIS A 412 0.60 -11.02 -0.37
N LEU A 413 1.22 -9.83 -0.28
CA LEU A 413 1.14 -8.80 -1.33
C LEU A 413 1.59 -9.32 -2.70
N GLU A 414 2.60 -10.20 -2.74
CA GLU A 414 3.14 -10.79 -3.97
C GLU A 414 2.08 -11.49 -4.84
N PHE A 415 1.12 -12.18 -4.20
CA PHE A 415 0.04 -12.85 -4.92
C PHE A 415 -1.06 -11.88 -5.32
N LEU A 416 -1.30 -10.85 -4.51
CA LEU A 416 -2.33 -9.86 -4.77
C LEU A 416 -1.99 -9.02 -6.01
N VAL A 417 -0.75 -8.55 -6.13
CA VAL A 417 -0.36 -7.61 -7.19
C VAL A 417 -0.39 -8.21 -8.60
N GLY A 418 -0.35 -9.55 -8.71
CA GLY A 418 -0.47 -10.27 -9.98
C GLY A 418 -1.90 -10.63 -10.39
N ARG A 419 -2.91 -10.34 -9.55
CA ARG A 419 -4.31 -10.67 -9.85
C ARG A 419 -4.97 -9.62 -10.73
N ASN A 420 -5.72 -10.09 -11.71
CA ASN A 420 -6.72 -9.28 -12.40
C ASN A 420 -8.03 -9.27 -11.60
N VAL A 421 -8.90 -8.31 -11.89
CA VAL A 421 -10.20 -8.15 -11.23
C VAL A 421 -11.03 -9.45 -11.22
N ALA A 422 -11.08 -10.17 -12.33
CA ALA A 422 -11.88 -11.39 -12.44
C ALA A 422 -11.38 -12.53 -11.53
N SER A 423 -10.11 -12.53 -11.16
CA SER A 423 -9.48 -13.56 -10.31
C SER A 423 -9.44 -13.21 -8.81
N MET A 424 -10.02 -12.07 -8.42
CA MET A 424 -10.01 -11.62 -7.02
C MET A 424 -11.13 -12.26 -6.21
N ARG A 425 -10.78 -12.68 -5.00
CA ARG A 425 -11.70 -13.15 -3.96
C ARG A 425 -11.99 -12.02 -2.97
N ASP A 426 -12.93 -12.26 -2.05
CA ASP A 426 -13.30 -11.32 -0.98
C ASP A 426 -12.06 -10.86 -0.18
N GLU A 427 -11.16 -11.78 0.17
CA GLU A 427 -9.92 -11.47 0.90
C GLU A 427 -8.95 -10.62 0.08
N ASP A 428 -8.89 -10.87 -1.23
CA ASP A 428 -8.02 -10.13 -2.14
C ASP A 428 -8.52 -8.67 -2.28
N ILE A 429 -9.84 -8.44 -2.29
CA ILE A 429 -10.44 -7.10 -2.30
C ILE A 429 -10.19 -6.37 -0.99
N LEU A 430 -10.40 -7.04 0.14
CA LEU A 430 -10.12 -6.45 1.43
C LEU A 430 -8.65 -6.06 1.56
N PHE A 431 -7.74 -6.92 1.09
CA PHE A 431 -6.32 -6.61 1.10
C PHE A 431 -5.98 -5.47 0.12
N ALA A 432 -6.55 -5.46 -1.08
CA ALA A 432 -6.40 -4.35 -2.03
C ALA A 432 -6.84 -3.01 -1.43
N TYR A 433 -7.95 -2.99 -0.69
CA TYR A 433 -8.41 -1.81 0.04
C TYR A 433 -7.39 -1.34 1.08
N VAL A 434 -6.81 -2.26 1.86
CA VAL A 434 -5.74 -1.97 2.83
C VAL A 434 -4.49 -1.41 2.15
N VAL A 435 -4.05 -2.00 1.05
CA VAL A 435 -2.89 -1.51 0.27
C VAL A 435 -3.15 -0.10 -0.24
N ALA A 436 -4.34 0.16 -0.79
CA ALA A 436 -4.72 1.50 -1.25
C ALA A 436 -4.72 2.52 -0.10
N ALA A 437 -5.23 2.16 1.08
CA ALA A 437 -5.19 3.02 2.25
C ALA A 437 -3.74 3.33 2.66
N TYR A 438 -2.88 2.32 2.76
CA TYR A 438 -1.46 2.49 3.08
C TYR A 438 -0.75 3.43 2.09
N LEU A 439 -1.01 3.25 0.79
CA LEU A 439 -0.40 4.07 -0.26
C LEU A 439 -0.91 5.51 -0.24
N LEU A 440 -2.23 5.71 -0.20
CA LEU A 440 -2.83 7.04 -0.31
C LEU A 440 -2.71 7.86 0.98
N GLU A 441 -2.75 7.23 2.16
CA GLU A 441 -2.59 7.91 3.45
C GLU A 441 -1.11 8.06 3.83
N GLY A 442 -0.30 7.02 3.60
CA GLY A 442 1.07 6.92 4.12
C GLY A 442 2.17 7.23 3.10
N ARG A 443 1.89 7.07 1.80
CA ARG A 443 2.83 7.28 0.67
C ARG A 443 2.23 8.12 -0.48
N PRO A 444 1.56 9.25 -0.21
CA PRO A 444 0.85 10.00 -1.24
C PRO A 444 1.78 10.57 -2.32
N THR A 445 3.06 10.79 -2.01
CA THR A 445 4.06 11.31 -2.95
C THR A 445 4.56 10.26 -3.92
N GLU A 446 4.70 9.01 -3.50
CA GLU A 446 5.25 7.91 -4.28
C GLU A 446 4.17 7.16 -5.08
N THR A 447 2.91 7.22 -4.61
CA THR A 447 1.78 6.52 -5.25
C THR A 447 1.61 6.85 -6.73
N PRO A 448 1.66 8.13 -7.20
CA PRO A 448 1.56 8.44 -8.62
C PRO A 448 2.64 7.79 -9.51
N ASP A 449 3.89 7.70 -9.03
CA ASP A 449 4.98 7.06 -9.78
C ASP A 449 4.75 5.55 -9.89
N LEU A 450 4.36 4.92 -8.78
CA LEU A 450 4.01 3.50 -8.76
C LEU A 450 2.90 3.16 -9.77
N LEU A 451 1.82 3.93 -9.79
CA LEU A 451 0.70 3.69 -10.71
C LEU A 451 1.10 3.89 -12.17
N ALA A 452 1.90 4.92 -12.47
CA ALA A 452 2.39 5.19 -13.83
C ALA A 452 3.26 4.03 -14.36
N ARG A 453 4.14 3.49 -13.52
CA ARG A 453 4.98 2.34 -13.86
C ARG A 453 4.17 1.08 -14.14
N LEU A 454 3.21 0.78 -13.27
CA LEU A 454 2.35 -0.38 -13.42
C LEU A 454 1.53 -0.33 -14.71
N GLY A 455 0.85 0.79 -14.99
CA GLY A 455 0.06 0.89 -16.22
C GLY A 455 0.91 1.05 -17.49
N ALA A 456 2.20 1.40 -17.38
CA ALA A 456 3.17 1.26 -18.47
C ALA A 456 3.60 -0.21 -18.71
N GLY A 457 3.12 -1.16 -17.89
CA GLY A 457 3.40 -2.58 -18.02
C GLY A 457 4.69 -3.05 -17.34
N GLU A 458 5.28 -2.23 -16.45
CA GLU A 458 6.41 -2.65 -15.62
C GLU A 458 5.97 -3.80 -14.70
N HIS A 459 6.84 -4.79 -14.51
CA HIS A 459 6.53 -5.93 -13.64
C HIS A 459 6.29 -5.42 -12.21
N PRO A 460 5.25 -5.89 -11.49
CA PRO A 460 4.88 -5.32 -10.19
C PRO A 460 6.03 -5.25 -9.18
N ALA A 461 6.84 -6.30 -9.07
CA ALA A 461 7.98 -6.30 -8.14
C ALA A 461 8.98 -5.18 -8.44
N ASP A 462 9.24 -4.90 -9.72
CA ASP A 462 10.17 -3.85 -10.16
C ASP A 462 9.57 -2.47 -9.92
N ALA A 463 8.29 -2.29 -10.28
CA ALA A 463 7.58 -1.02 -10.08
C ALA A 463 7.51 -0.62 -8.60
N PHE A 464 7.20 -1.57 -7.71
CA PHE A 464 7.17 -1.33 -6.25
C PHE A 464 8.57 -1.03 -5.70
N ASN A 465 9.59 -1.78 -6.13
CA ASN A 465 10.97 -1.53 -5.71
C ASN A 465 11.48 -0.16 -6.19
N ALA A 466 11.18 0.21 -7.44
CA ALA A 466 11.59 1.49 -8.00
C ALA A 466 10.88 2.69 -7.35
N ALA A 467 9.56 2.58 -7.13
CA ALA A 467 8.77 3.68 -6.58
C ALA A 467 8.90 3.82 -5.05
N LEU A 468 8.95 2.70 -4.32
CA LEU A 468 8.96 2.70 -2.84
C LEU A 468 10.33 2.37 -2.23
N GLY A 469 11.30 1.93 -3.04
CA GLY A 469 12.64 1.57 -2.57
C GLY A 469 12.69 0.29 -1.72
N ALA A 470 11.72 -0.62 -1.90
CA ALA A 470 11.59 -1.84 -1.11
C ALA A 470 11.00 -3.01 -1.94
N SER A 471 11.39 -4.24 -1.61
CA SER A 471 10.83 -5.46 -2.21
C SER A 471 9.38 -5.69 -1.77
N LEU A 472 8.60 -6.47 -2.55
CA LEU A 472 7.22 -6.80 -2.19
C LEU A 472 7.09 -7.44 -0.79
N PRO A 473 7.95 -8.40 -0.38
CA PRO A 473 7.92 -8.92 1.00
C PRO A 473 8.19 -7.87 2.07
N GLN A 474 9.11 -6.93 1.82
CA GLN A 474 9.36 -5.82 2.76
C GLN A 474 8.15 -4.89 2.86
N ILE A 475 7.51 -4.57 1.73
CA ILE A 475 6.30 -3.74 1.72
C ILE A 475 5.15 -4.45 2.45
N ASP A 476 4.99 -5.76 2.24
CA ASP A 476 4.01 -6.60 2.97
C ASP A 476 4.24 -6.52 4.48
N ALA A 477 5.49 -6.69 4.93
CA ALA A 477 5.87 -6.55 6.33
C ALA A 477 5.62 -5.13 6.88
N ARG A 478 5.90 -4.09 6.09
CA ARG A 478 5.63 -2.70 6.45
C ARG A 478 4.14 -2.42 6.59
N ILE A 479 3.29 -2.93 5.68
CA ILE A 479 1.83 -2.77 5.76
C ILE A 479 1.29 -3.42 7.04
N ARG A 480 1.76 -4.62 7.38
CA ARG A 480 1.36 -5.32 8.61
C ARG A 480 1.73 -4.53 9.87
N ARG A 481 2.96 -4.02 9.91
CA ARG A 481 3.42 -3.15 11.00
C ARG A 481 2.63 -1.83 11.05
N TRP A 482 2.38 -1.21 9.89
CA TRP A 482 1.59 0.02 9.78
C TRP A 482 0.19 -0.16 10.38
N LEU A 483 -0.50 -1.28 10.08
CA LEU A 483 -1.81 -1.57 10.67
C LEU A 483 -1.80 -1.66 12.20
N GLU A 484 -0.74 -2.23 12.78
CA GLU A 484 -0.60 -2.30 14.24
C GLU A 484 -0.25 -0.92 14.84
N GLU A 485 0.56 -0.12 14.16
CA GLU A 485 0.95 1.22 14.62
C GLU A 485 -0.22 2.22 14.59
N ILE A 486 -0.99 2.26 13.50
CA ILE A 486 -2.11 3.22 13.36
C ILE A 486 -3.30 2.91 14.28
N ARG A 487 -3.42 1.66 14.76
CA ARG A 487 -4.45 1.27 15.71
C ARG A 487 -4.22 1.92 17.07
N ILE A 488 -2.98 1.91 17.56
CA ILE A 488 -2.64 2.36 18.92
C ILE A 488 -2.94 3.85 19.11
N GLU A 489 -2.80 4.63 18.05
CA GLU A 489 -3.04 6.08 18.07
C GLU A 489 -4.49 6.43 17.64
N GLY A 490 -5.25 5.45 17.13
CA GLY A 490 -6.55 5.64 16.46
C GLY A 490 -7.78 5.42 17.34
N GLU A 491 -7.64 5.26 18.65
CA GLU A 491 -8.81 5.26 19.56
C GLU A 491 -9.39 6.70 19.66
N SER A 492 -10.27 7.02 18.68
CA SER A 492 -11.27 8.12 18.60
C SER A 492 -10.88 9.38 17.78
N PRO A 493 -11.78 10.07 17.02
CA PRO A 493 -13.15 9.77 16.57
C PRO A 493 -13.32 10.00 15.04
N LEU A 494 -13.47 8.95 14.24
CA LEU A 494 -14.12 9.06 12.93
C LEU A 494 -15.42 8.25 13.01
N ARG A 495 -16.41 8.85 13.66
CA ARG A 495 -17.84 8.53 13.54
C ARG A 495 -18.56 9.77 13.05
#